data_AF-A0A9Y2P3A2-F1
#
_entry.id   AF-A0A9Y2P3A2-F1
#
_cell.length_a   1.000
_cell.length_b   1.000
_cell.length_c   1.000
_cell.angle_alpha   90.00
_cell.angle_beta   90.00
_cell.angle_gamma   90.00
#
_symmetry.space_group_name_H-M   'P 1'
#
loop_
_entity.id
_entity.type
_entity.pdbx_description
1 polymer ?
#
loop_
_entity_poly.entity_id
_entity_poly.type
_entity_poly.pdbx_seq_one_letter_code
_entity_poly.pdbx_strand_id
1 'polypeptide(L)'
;MSETTKHSSHPRISTRLKRANGHLAAVIDMIAEGRPCSEIAQQLHAVEKAVTNAKRALIHDHIDHCLEPGPNGEIVDSKSFKDITRYL
;
A
#
# COMPACT_ATOMS: atom_id res chain seq x y z
N MET A 1 1.93 12.90 20.26
CA MET A 1 1.00 13.50 19.29
C MET A 1 1.51 13.11 17.92
N SER A 2 0.87 12.16 17.25
CA SER A 2 1.38 11.63 15.97
C SER A 2 1.09 12.63 14.86
N GLU A 3 2.14 13.27 14.33
CA GLU A 3 2.06 14.14 13.17
C GLU A 3 1.45 13.37 12.01
N THR A 4 0.23 13.75 11.65
CA THR A 4 -0.47 13.19 10.50
C THR A 4 -0.02 13.95 9.27
N THR A 5 1.15 13.60 8.72
CA THR A 5 1.55 14.01 7.37
C THR A 5 0.56 13.38 6.38
N LYS A 6 -0.51 14.11 6.07
CA LYS A 6 -1.45 13.74 5.01
C LYS A 6 -0.75 13.98 3.67
N HIS A 7 -0.08 12.97 3.14
CA HIS A 7 0.48 13.05 1.78
C HIS A 7 -0.65 13.10 0.75
N SER A 8 -0.48 13.92 -0.28
CA SER A 8 -1.47 14.11 -1.35
C SER A 8 -1.79 12.82 -2.12
N SER A 9 -0.94 11.80 -2.02
CA SER A 9 -1.08 10.48 -2.64
C SER A 9 -1.99 9.50 -1.88
N HIS A 10 -2.27 9.75 -0.60
CA HIS A 10 -3.07 8.85 0.24
C HIS A 10 -4.44 8.50 -0.38
N PRO A 11 -5.17 9.43 -1.04
CA PRO A 11 -6.40 9.10 -1.76
C PRO A 11 -6.21 8.11 -2.91
N ARG A 12 -5.09 8.18 -3.65
CA ARG A 12 -4.77 7.24 -4.74
C ARG A 12 -4.45 5.85 -4.18
N ILE A 13 -3.69 5.78 -3.09
CA ILE A 13 -3.35 4.52 -2.42
C ILE A 13 -4.61 3.87 -1.83
N SER A 14 -5.46 4.66 -1.17
CA SER A 14 -6.77 4.22 -0.70
C SER A 14 -7.63 3.64 -1.83
N THR A 15 -7.65 4.30 -3.00
CA THR A 15 -8.37 3.81 -4.18
C THR A 15 -7.83 2.46 -4.68
N ARG A 16 -6.51 2.26 -4.67
CA ARG A 16 -5.89 0.97 -5.03
C ARG A 16 -6.28 -0.14 -4.04
N LEU A 17 -6.23 0.15 -2.74
CA LEU A 17 -6.62 -0.80 -1.70
C LEU A 17 -8.12 -1.14 -1.77
N LYS A 18 -9.00 -0.19 -2.08
CA LYS A 18 -10.43 -0.46 -2.30
C LYS A 18 -10.67 -1.45 -3.44
N ARG A 19 -9.89 -1.38 -4.53
CA ARG A 19 -9.97 -2.36 -5.62
C ARG A 19 -9.50 -3.75 -5.17
N ALA A 20 -8.38 -3.83 -4.46
CA ALA A 20 -7.90 -5.08 -3.88
C ALA A 20 -8.91 -5.70 -2.91
N ASN A 21 -9.61 -4.87 -2.12
CA ASN A 21 -10.69 -5.31 -1.24
C ASN A 21 -11.88 -5.91 -2.01
N GLY A 22 -12.26 -5.33 -3.14
CA GLY A 22 -13.29 -5.91 -4.01
C GLY A 22 -12.89 -7.28 -4.56
N HIS A 23 -11.62 -7.44 -4.96
CA HIS A 23 -11.11 -8.74 -5.39
C HIS A 23 -11.10 -9.76 -4.24
N LEU A 24 -10.72 -9.33 -3.03
CA LEU A 24 -10.72 -10.18 -1.84
C LEU A 24 -12.14 -10.65 -1.49
N ALA A 25 -13.13 -9.77 -1.57
CA ALA A 25 -14.54 -10.14 -1.37
C ALA A 25 -14.96 -11.24 -2.36
N ALA A 26 -14.63 -11.09 -3.65
CA ALA A 26 -14.91 -12.12 -4.64
C ALA A 26 -14.21 -13.45 -4.32
N VAL A 27 -12.96 -13.44 -3.85
CA VAL A 27 -12.25 -14.66 -3.42
C VAL A 27 -12.97 -15.36 -2.26
N ILE A 28 -13.48 -14.60 -1.30
CA ILE A 28 -14.25 -15.16 -0.17
C ILE A 28 -15.51 -15.86 -0.68
N ASP A 29 -16.22 -15.24 -1.62
CA ASP A 29 -17.40 -15.83 -2.26
C ASP A 29 -17.02 -17.11 -3.04
N MET A 30 -15.90 -17.10 -3.79
CA MET A 30 -15.41 -18.28 -4.50
C MET A 30 -15.14 -19.47 -3.58
N ILE A 31 -14.61 -19.21 -2.38
CA ILE A 31 -14.37 -20.24 -1.36
C ILE A 31 -15.72 -20.78 -0.84
N ALA A 32 -16.67 -19.89 -0.54
CA ALA A 32 -18.00 -20.29 -0.07
C ALA A 32 -18.78 -21.10 -1.12
N GLU A 33 -18.60 -20.80 -2.39
CA GLU A 33 -19.18 -21.52 -3.54
C GLU A 33 -18.48 -22.86 -3.85
N GLY A 34 -17.34 -23.15 -3.20
CA GLY A 34 -16.59 -24.39 -3.43
C GLY A 34 -15.91 -24.44 -4.80
N ARG A 35 -15.46 -23.30 -5.34
CA ARG A 35 -14.75 -23.24 -6.64
C ARG A 35 -13.39 -23.97 -6.60
N PRO A 36 -12.83 -24.31 -7.78
CA PRO A 36 -11.55 -25.01 -7.85
C PRO A 36 -10.42 -24.27 -7.13
N CYS A 37 -9.61 -25.01 -6.35
CA CYS A 37 -8.49 -24.44 -5.59
C CYS A 37 -7.48 -23.69 -6.48
N SER A 38 -7.28 -24.12 -7.73
CA SER A 38 -6.41 -23.45 -8.69
C SER A 38 -6.90 -22.04 -9.05
N GLU A 39 -8.22 -21.87 -9.24
CA GLU A 39 -8.83 -20.57 -9.52
C GLU A 39 -8.75 -19.65 -8.30
N ILE A 40 -9.05 -20.18 -7.11
CA ILE A 40 -8.94 -19.44 -5.84
C ILE A 40 -7.49 -18.97 -5.63
N ALA A 41 -6.50 -19.85 -5.83
CA ALA A 41 -5.08 -19.51 -5.69
C ALA A 41 -4.66 -18.42 -6.68
N GLN A 42 -5.14 -18.47 -7.92
CA GLN A 42 -4.86 -17.45 -8.93
C GLN A 42 -5.41 -16.08 -8.51
N GLN A 43 -6.64 -16.03 -7.99
CA GLN A 43 -7.24 -14.77 -7.54
C GLN A 43 -6.58 -14.24 -6.27
N LEU A 44 -6.22 -15.10 -5.31
CA LEU A 44 -5.43 -14.70 -4.14
C LEU A 44 -4.09 -14.08 -4.54
N HIS A 45 -3.39 -14.66 -5.51
CA HIS A 45 -2.14 -14.08 -6.02
C HIS A 45 -2.36 -12.69 -6.66
N ALA A 46 -3.49 -12.49 -7.35
CA ALA A 46 -3.83 -11.18 -7.89
C ALA A 46 -4.08 -10.14 -6.78
N VAL A 47 -4.75 -10.54 -5.68
CA VAL A 47 -4.96 -9.68 -4.49
C VAL A 47 -3.62 -9.33 -3.84
N GLU A 48 -2.77 -10.32 -3.60
CA GLU A 48 -1.43 -10.13 -3.03
C GLU A 48 -0.61 -9.13 -3.84
N LYS A 49 -0.59 -9.29 -5.17
CA LYS A 49 0.13 -8.38 -6.08
C LYS A 49 -0.44 -6.96 -6.03
N ALA A 50 -1.76 -6.81 -5.94
CA ALA A 50 -2.41 -5.50 -5.83
C ALA A 50 -2.02 -4.78 -4.52
N VAL A 51 -2.02 -5.51 -3.39
CA VAL A 51 -1.61 -4.97 -2.08
C VAL A 51 -0.13 -4.63 -2.07
N THR A 52 0.73 -5.50 -2.59
CA THR A 52 2.17 -5.26 -2.69
C THR A 52 2.49 -4.01 -3.51
N ASN A 53 1.79 -3.80 -4.63
CA ASN A 53 1.95 -2.61 -5.44
C ASN A 53 1.45 -1.33 -4.73
N ALA A 54 0.36 -1.41 -3.96
CA ALA A 54 -0.11 -0.30 -3.15
C ALA A 54 0.89 0.07 -2.03
N LYS A 55 1.46 -0.93 -1.36
CA LYS A 55 2.54 -0.77 -0.36
C LYS A 55 3.75 -0.08 -0.97
N ARG A 56 4.25 -0.57 -2.12
CA ARG A 56 5.38 0.05 -2.82
C ARG A 56 5.09 1.51 -3.17
N ALA A 57 3.91 1.79 -3.72
CA ALA A 57 3.53 3.17 -4.05
C ALA A 57 3.49 4.09 -2.82
N LEU A 58 3.03 3.59 -1.65
CA LEU A 58 3.07 4.34 -0.39
C LEU A 58 4.51 4.64 0.05
N ILE A 59 5.39 3.64 0.01
CA ILE A 59 6.79 3.80 0.41
C ILE A 59 7.50 4.79 -0.53
N HIS A 60 7.35 4.64 -1.84
CA HIS A 60 7.95 5.55 -2.81
C HIS A 60 7.48 6.99 -2.64
N ASP A 61 6.17 7.20 -2.46
CA ASP A 61 5.64 8.55 -2.26
C ASP A 61 6.15 9.22 -0.97
N HIS A 62 6.33 8.42 0.10
CA HIS A 62 6.94 8.90 1.34
C HIS A 62 8.43 9.24 1.16
N ILE A 63 9.18 8.42 0.40
CA ILE A 63 10.57 8.70 0.07
C ILE A 63 10.68 10.03 -0.68
N ASP A 64 9.85 10.25 -1.69
CA ASP A 64 9.87 11.45 -2.52
C ASP A 64 9.57 12.72 -1.69
N HIS A 65 8.61 12.66 -0.75
CA HIS A 65 8.25 13.80 0.10
C HIS A 65 9.24 14.05 1.26
N CYS A 66 9.88 13.02 1.82
CA CYS A 66 10.88 13.19 2.90
C CYS A 66 12.25 13.66 2.38
N LEU A 67 12.53 13.52 1.09
CA LEU A 67 13.76 13.99 0.45
C LEU A 67 13.67 15.43 -0.06
N GLU A 68 12.48 16.07 -0.03
CA GLU A 68 12.36 17.49 -0.34
C GLU A 68 13.01 18.32 0.79
N PRO A 69 13.99 19.19 0.48
CA PRO A 69 14.64 19.99 1.50
C PRO A 69 13.63 20.95 2.12
N GLY A 70 13.49 20.90 3.45
CA GLY A 70 12.77 21.94 4.18
C GLY A 70 13.38 23.32 3.88
N PRO A 71 12.67 24.43 4.17
CA PRO A 71 13.13 25.79 3.85
C PRO A 71 14.50 26.16 4.44
N ASN A 72 15.01 25.37 5.40
CA ASN A 72 16.30 25.54 6.06
C ASN A 72 17.34 24.45 5.72
N GLY A 73 17.09 23.57 4.75
CA GLY A 73 18.00 22.49 4.36
C GLY A 73 18.11 21.32 5.35
N GLU A 74 17.24 21.27 6.36
CA GLU A 74 17.15 20.12 7.27
C GLU A 74 16.42 18.95 6.60
N ILE A 75 17.00 17.75 6.71
CA ILE A 75 16.38 16.51 6.28
C ILE A 75 15.24 16.20 7.25
N VAL A 76 14.02 16.41 6.77
CA VAL A 76 12.79 16.22 7.54
C VAL A 76 12.55 14.71 7.65
N ASP A 77 12.93 14.15 8.80
CA ASP A 77 12.53 12.82 9.27
C ASP A 77 13.27 11.57 8.73
N SER A 78 14.54 11.47 9.11
CA SER A 78 15.37 10.27 8.89
C SER A 78 14.92 9.02 9.70
N LYS A 79 14.07 9.17 10.73
CA LYS A 79 13.58 8.05 11.54
C LYS A 79 12.35 7.38 10.91
N SER A 80 11.31 8.13 10.55
CA SER A 80 10.14 7.58 9.84
C SER A 80 10.54 6.94 8.51
N PHE A 81 11.49 7.56 7.80
CA PHE A 81 12.07 6.99 6.59
C PHE A 81 12.63 5.58 6.82
N LYS A 82 13.43 5.38 7.88
CA LYS A 82 13.99 4.06 8.22
C LYS A 82 12.93 3.06 8.66
N ASP A 83 11.84 3.51 9.25
CA ASP A 83 10.78 2.62 9.71
C ASP A 83 9.93 2.10 8.56
N ILE A 84 9.57 2.94 7.59
CA ILE A 84 8.71 2.52 6.47
C ILE A 84 9.50 1.74 5.39
N THR A 85 10.79 2.05 5.20
CA THR A 85 11.65 1.35 4.23
C THR A 85 11.96 -0.10 4.62
N ARG A 86 11.81 -0.48 5.91
CA ARG A 86 11.88 -1.89 6.33
C ARG A 86 10.81 -2.77 5.68
N TYR A 87 9.75 -2.16 5.17
CA TYR A 87 8.63 -2.86 4.54
C TYR A 87 8.73 -2.88 3.01
N LEU A 88 9.86 -2.53 2.39
CA LEU A 88 10.07 -2.70 0.95
C LEU A 88 10.06 -4.18 0.56
#